data_AF-A0A2G6Q7I2-F1
#
_entry.id   AF-A0A2G6Q7I2-F1
#
_cell.length_a   1.000
_cell.length_b   1.000
_cell.length_c   1.000
_cell.angle_alpha   90.00
_cell.angle_beta   90.00
_cell.angle_gamma   90.00
#
_symmetry.space_group_name_H-M   'P 1'
#
loop_
_entity.id
_entity.type
_entity.pdbx_description
1 polymer ?
#
loop_
_entity_poly.entity_id
_entity_poly.type
_entity_poly.pdbx_seq_one_letter_code
_entity_poly.pdbx_strand_id
1 'polypeptide(L)' 'MPAFTVKNLHTCQPRFVAFCKAKGLKENDTWNSWDYINWISEKATEFKTLNGLKQDDSLKKVKNGHERFDIFLQGVAS' A
#
# COMPACT_ATOMS: atom_id res chain seq x y z
N MET A 1 -4.98 5.51 -19.07
CA MET A 1 -4.41 4.30 -18.45
C MET A 1 -5.53 3.29 -18.24
N PRO A 2 -5.27 1.97 -18.28
CA PRO A 2 -6.33 0.98 -18.11
C PRO A 2 -6.92 1.06 -16.71
N ALA A 3 -8.25 1.03 -16.65
CA ALA A 3 -9.01 0.94 -15.43
C ALA A 3 -9.27 -0.54 -15.15
N PHE A 4 -9.08 -0.94 -13.89
CA PHE A 4 -9.24 -2.31 -13.43
C PHE A 4 -10.42 -2.38 -12.47
N THR A 5 -11.07 -3.53 -12.40
CA THR A 5 -12.10 -3.80 -11.40
C THR A 5 -11.48 -4.46 -10.18
N VAL A 6 -11.88 -4.04 -8.97
CA VAL A 6 -11.56 -4.77 -7.74
C VAL A 6 -12.28 -6.11 -7.77
N LYS A 7 -11.52 -7.21 -7.80
CA LYS A 7 -12.06 -8.58 -7.82
C LYS A 7 -11.60 -9.36 -6.60
N ASN A 8 -12.50 -10.06 -5.93
CA ASN A 8 -12.21 -10.91 -4.78
C ASN A 8 -11.41 -10.18 -3.69
N LEU A 9 -11.88 -9.00 -3.28
CA LEU A 9 -11.15 -8.08 -2.40
C LEU A 9 -10.63 -8.77 -1.13
N HIS A 10 -11.40 -9.68 -0.55
CA HIS A 10 -11.03 -10.42 0.67
C HIS A 10 -9.87 -11.41 0.48
N THR A 11 -9.49 -11.73 -0.75
CA THR A 11 -8.38 -12.66 -1.09
C THR A 11 -7.19 -11.96 -1.73
N CYS A 12 -7.28 -10.64 -1.96
CA CYS A 12 -6.20 -9.87 -2.55
C CYS A 12 -4.98 -9.74 -1.62
N GLN A 13 -3.82 -9.39 -2.20
CA GLN A 13 -2.64 -9.08 -1.41
C GLN A 13 -2.93 -8.00 -0.34
N PRO A 14 -2.42 -8.14 0.89
CA PRO A 14 -2.75 -7.24 2.02
C PRO A 14 -2.54 -5.75 1.73
N ARG A 15 -1.50 -5.40 0.97
CA ARG A 15 -1.21 -4.00 0.58
C ARG A 15 -2.28 -3.40 -0.31
N PHE A 16 -2.83 -4.20 -1.22
CA PHE A 16 -3.93 -3.76 -2.09
C PHE A 16 -5.22 -3.62 -1.29
N VAL A 17 -5.49 -4.53 -0.35
CA VAL A 17 -6.62 -4.39 0.56
C VAL A 17 -6.52 -3.10 1.38
N ALA A 18 -5.33 -2.75 1.89
CA ALA A 18 -5.09 -1.49 2.58
C ALA A 18 -5.31 -0.27 1.67
N PHE A 19 -4.85 -0.32 0.42
CA PHE A 19 -5.13 0.72 -0.58
C PHE A 19 -6.64 0.89 -0.82
N CYS A 20 -7.37 -0.20 -1.05
CA CYS A 20 -8.81 -0.15 -1.27
C CYS A 20 -9.53 0.50 -0.09
N LYS A 21 -9.18 0.10 1.14
CA LYS A 21 -9.72 0.72 2.36
C LYS A 21 -9.44 2.22 2.43
N ALA A 22 -8.18 2.63 2.23
CA ALA A 22 -7.78 4.04 2.25
C ALA A 22 -8.44 4.90 1.16
N LYS A 23 -8.89 4.28 0.06
CA LYS A 23 -9.61 4.95 -1.04
C LYS A 23 -11.13 4.74 -1.00
N GLY A 24 -11.66 4.03 0.00
CA GLY A 24 -13.08 3.69 0.09
C GLY A 24 -13.59 2.77 -1.02
N LEU A 25 -12.70 2.05 -1.70
CA LEU A 25 -13.02 1.13 -2.79
C LEU A 25 -13.57 -0.20 -2.26
N LYS A 26 -14.64 -0.68 -2.91
CA LYS A 26 -15.30 -1.95 -2.64
C LYS A 26 -15.10 -2.92 -3.80
N GLU A 27 -15.54 -4.15 -3.62
CA GLU A 27 -15.59 -5.11 -4.72
C GLU A 27 -16.46 -4.59 -5.87
N ASN A 28 -16.04 -4.85 -7.10
CA ASN A 28 -16.61 -4.32 -8.35
C ASN A 28 -16.38 -2.82 -8.60
N ASP A 29 -15.81 -2.06 -7.66
CA ASP A 29 -15.38 -0.70 -7.95
C ASP A 29 -14.21 -0.71 -8.93
N THR A 30 -14.09 0.41 -9.64
CA THR A 30 -13.00 0.63 -10.59
C THR A 30 -11.85 1.33 -9.89
N TRP A 31 -10.63 0.87 -10.15
CA TRP A 31 -9.40 1.48 -9.69
C TRP A 31 -8.41 1.59 -10.84
N ASN A 32 -7.43 2.48 -10.71
CA ASN A 32 -6.36 2.59 -11.69
C ASN A 32 -5.02 2.19 -11.05
N SER A 33 -4.17 1.54 -11.83
CA SER A 33 -2.89 1.03 -11.32
C SER A 33 -1.92 2.14 -10.90
N TRP A 34 -2.04 3.32 -11.51
CA TRP A 34 -1.19 4.48 -11.22
C TRP A 34 -1.46 5.05 -9.83
N ASP A 35 -2.72 5.14 -9.42
CA ASP A 35 -3.15 5.58 -8.10
C ASP A 35 -2.62 4.64 -7.03
N TYR A 36 -2.67 3.32 -7.30
CA TYR A 36 -2.07 2.33 -6.40
C TYR A 36 -0.55 2.51 -6.29
N ILE A 37 0.15 2.67 -7.42
CA ILE A 37 1.61 2.85 -7.45
C ILE A 37 2.02 4.14 -6.73
N ASN A 38 1.31 5.25 -6.96
CA ASN A 38 1.59 6.51 -6.28
C ASN A 38 1.35 6.38 -4.78
N TRP A 39 0.19 5.87 -4.39
CA TRP A 39 -0.16 5.72 -2.97
C TRP A 39 0.84 4.81 -2.24
N ILE A 40 1.18 3.65 -2.80
CA ILE A 40 2.11 2.73 -2.14
C ILE A 40 3.53 3.32 -2.07
N SER A 41 3.94 4.13 -3.05
CA SER A 41 5.25 4.79 -3.07
C SER A 41 5.34 5.92 -2.05
N GLU A 42 4.28 6.73 -1.93
CA GLU A 42 4.15 7.75 -0.88
C GLU A 42 4.21 7.09 0.51
N LYS A 43 3.43 6.03 0.74
CA LYS A 43 3.45 5.30 2.02
C LYS A 43 4.79 4.62 2.29
N ALA A 44 5.46 4.07 1.29
CA ALA A 44 6.80 3.54 1.45
C ALA A 44 7.80 4.63 1.85
N THR A 45 7.66 5.84 1.30
CA THR A 45 8.50 6.99 1.66
C THR A 45 8.24 7.43 3.09
N GLU A 46 6.98 7.60 3.50
CA GLU A 46 6.59 7.91 4.87
C GLU A 46 7.18 6.90 5.86
N PHE A 47 6.99 5.59 5.60
CA PHE A 47 7.52 4.52 6.44
C PHE A 47 9.05 4.57 6.54
N LYS A 48 9.75 4.83 5.43
CA LYS A 48 11.21 4.96 5.43
C LYS A 48 11.66 6.13 6.28
N THR A 49 11.04 7.31 6.12
CA THR A 49 11.34 8.50 6.92
C THR A 49 11.14 8.23 8.42
N LEU A 50 10.04 7.57 8.80
CA LEU A 50 9.75 7.20 10.19
C LEU A 50 10.79 6.23 10.80
N ASN A 51 11.49 5.47 9.97
CA ASN A 51 12.55 4.54 10.40
C ASN A 51 13.96 5.06 10.11
N GLY A 52 14.12 6.36 9.81
CA GLY A 52 15.43 6.98 9.56
C GLY A 52 16.11 6.54 8.26
N LEU A 53 15.34 6.02 7.30
CA LEU A 53 15.82 5.58 5.99
C LEU A 53 15.64 6.69 4.93
N LYS A 54 16.51 6.67 3.92
CA LYS A 54 16.37 7.48 2.70
C LYS A 54 15.33 6.86 1.76
N GLN A 55 14.83 7.65 0.81
CA GLN A 55 13.81 7.20 -0.14
C GLN A 55 14.26 5.96 -0.95
N ASP A 56 15.51 5.89 -1.36
CA ASP A 56 16.05 4.77 -2.16
C ASP A 56 16.47 3.57 -1.32
N ASP A 57 16.44 3.68 0.01
CA ASP A 57 16.79 2.58 0.88
C ASP A 57 15.78 1.43 0.76
N SER A 58 16.30 0.21 0.80
CA SER A 58 15.47 -0.98 0.86
C SER A 58 14.75 -1.07 2.22
N LEU A 59 13.48 -1.48 2.19
CA LEU A 59 12.74 -1.84 3.43
C LEU A 59 13.47 -2.91 4.25
N LYS A 60 14.30 -3.75 3.61
CA LYS A 60 15.10 -4.79 4.29
C LYS A 60 16.13 -4.24 5.29
N LYS A 61 16.45 -2.94 5.24
CA LYS A 61 17.29 -2.29 6.26
C LYS A 61 16.60 -2.20 7.62
N VAL A 62 15.27 -2.25 7.65
CA VAL A 62 14.49 -2.40 8.88
C VAL A 62 14.29 -3.89 9.15
N LYS A 63 14.55 -4.33 10.38
CA LYS A 63 14.22 -5.71 10.81
C LYS A 63 12.74 -5.98 10.54
N ASN A 64 12.46 -7.03 9.77
CA ASN A 64 11.11 -7.38 9.30
C ASN A 64 10.41 -6.25 8.54
N GLY A 65 11.16 -5.46 7.77
CA GLY A 65 10.64 -4.21 7.19
C GLY A 65 9.45 -4.38 6.24
N HIS A 66 9.33 -5.51 5.53
CA HIS A 66 8.15 -5.78 4.70
C HIS A 66 6.89 -6.02 5.56
N GLU A 67 6.99 -6.83 6.61
CA GLU A 67 5.88 -7.10 7.55
C GLU A 67 5.49 -5.84 8.31
N ARG A 68 6.49 -5.08 8.80
CA ARG A 68 6.25 -3.81 9.51
C ARG A 68 5.62 -2.76 8.59
N PHE A 69 5.98 -2.75 7.31
CA PHE A 69 5.33 -1.88 6.34
C PHE A 69 3.88 -2.32 6.09
N ASP A 70 3.60 -3.61 6.00
CA ASP A 70 2.23 -4.11 5.85
C ASP A 70 1.35 -3.71 7.06
N ILE A 71 1.87 -3.81 8.28
CA ILE A 71 1.20 -3.34 9.51
C ILE A 71 0.98 -1.82 9.47
N PHE A 72 2.00 -1.06 9.06
CA PHE A 72 1.88 0.40 8.91
C PHE A 72 0.74 0.77 7.95
N LEU A 73 0.66 0.11 6.79
CA LEU A 73 -0.40 0.33 5.80
C LEU A 73 -1.80 0.02 6.36
N GLN A 74 -1.93 -1.01 7.20
CA GLN A 74 -3.21 -1.32 7.85
C GLN A 74 -3.65 -0.22 8.82
N GLY A 75 -2.72 0.43 9.51
CA GLY A 75 -3.01 1.52 10.44
C GLY A 75 -3.43 2.83 9.75
N VAL A 76 -2.85 3.16 8.60
CA VAL A 76 -3.23 4.36 7.81
C VAL A 76 -4.47 4.16 6.94
N ALA A 77 -4.98 2.93 6.83
CA ALA A 77 -6.18 2.60 6.08
C ALA A 77 -7.47 2.62 6.94
N SER A 78 -7.38 3.19 8.15
CA SER A 78 -8.46 3.31 9.16
C SER A 78 -9.37 4.50 8.92
#